data_AF-M1A3M6-F1
#
_entry.id   AF-M1A3M6-F1
#
_cell.length_a   1.000
_cell.length_b   1.000
_cell.length_c   1.000
_cell.angle_alpha   90.00
_cell.angle_beta   90.00
_cell.angle_gamma   90.00
#
_symmetry.space_group_name_H-M   'P 1'
#
loop_
_entity.id
_entity.type
_entity.pdbx_description
1 polymer ?
#
loop_
_entity_poly.entity_id
_entity_poly.type
_entity_poly.pdbx_seq_one_letter_code
_entity_poly.pdbx_strand_id
1 'polypeptide(L)'
;MATVETDDAAAGLRSQFLQVLRSRRPSEVPLSVIPGKPVKDPFFQESPKPTFSEAMASCPKEDIPNFKELLQEENFYLTTEEGGQGLLPVLVLRMKESEKKRRPTIVFLHSTNKCKEWLRPLLEGYASRGYIAVAIDSRYHGERATSITTYRDVSILPFAYVYIQLADIEKNFPLQMLMQQWAIQNL
;
A
#
# COMPACT_ATOMS: atom_id res chain seq x y z
N MET A 1 -24.92 -18.63 -31.03
CA MET A 1 -23.57 -19.17 -31.28
C MET A 1 -22.57 -18.02 -31.47
N ALA A 2 -22.46 -17.09 -30.52
CA ALA A 2 -21.59 -15.88 -30.65
C ALA A 2 -20.86 -15.51 -29.35
N THR A 3 -20.79 -16.43 -28.38
CA THR A 3 -20.22 -16.19 -27.04
C THR A 3 -18.85 -16.83 -26.84
N VAL A 4 -18.42 -17.72 -27.75
CA VAL A 4 -17.20 -18.54 -27.58
C VAL A 4 -15.94 -17.81 -28.08
N GLU A 5 -16.04 -16.98 -29.12
CA GLU A 5 -14.88 -16.29 -29.72
C GLU A 5 -14.40 -15.09 -28.89
N THR A 6 -15.30 -14.42 -28.15
CA THR A 6 -14.95 -13.24 -27.34
C THR A 6 -14.18 -13.58 -26.07
N ASP A 7 -14.44 -14.76 -25.49
CA ASP A 7 -13.74 -15.23 -24.28
C ASP A 7 -12.28 -15.59 -24.57
N ASP A 8 -12.01 -16.15 -25.76
CA ASP A 8 -10.67 -16.57 -26.17
C ASP A 8 -9.76 -15.37 -26.47
N ALA A 9 -10.29 -14.34 -27.14
CA ALA A 9 -9.57 -13.09 -27.37
C ALA A 9 -9.22 -12.36 -26.06
N ALA A 10 -10.16 -12.33 -25.10
CA ALA A 10 -9.93 -11.71 -23.79
C ALA A 10 -8.93 -12.52 -22.95
N ALA A 11 -8.95 -13.86 -23.03
CA ALA A 11 -7.96 -14.71 -22.38
C ALA A 11 -6.56 -14.50 -22.98
N GLY A 12 -6.46 -14.39 -24.31
CA GLY A 12 -5.22 -14.07 -25.03
C GLY A 12 -4.61 -12.74 -24.57
N LEU A 13 -5.42 -11.67 -24.53
CA LEU A 13 -4.96 -10.36 -24.04
C LEU A 13 -4.49 -10.40 -22.59
N ARG A 14 -5.22 -11.09 -21.69
CA ARG A 14 -4.82 -11.25 -20.28
C ARG A 14 -3.50 -11.98 -20.17
N SER A 15 -3.31 -13.06 -20.92
CA SER A 15 -2.06 -13.83 -20.92
C SER A 15 -0.86 -13.00 -21.39
N GLN A 16 -1.02 -12.29 -22.52
CA GLN A 16 0.02 -11.40 -23.05
C GLN A 16 0.35 -10.26 -22.06
N PHE A 17 -0.67 -9.65 -21.47
CA PHE A 17 -0.47 -8.60 -20.46
C PHE A 17 0.28 -9.13 -19.24
N LEU A 18 -0.09 -10.32 -18.72
CA LEU A 18 0.62 -10.98 -17.62
C LEU A 18 2.07 -11.30 -18.00
N GLN A 19 2.32 -11.77 -19.23
CA GLN A 19 3.67 -12.03 -19.72
C GLN A 19 4.53 -10.76 -19.74
N VAL A 20 3.97 -9.65 -20.25
CA VAL A 20 4.66 -8.34 -20.23
C VAL A 20 4.96 -7.92 -18.80
N LEU A 21 3.98 -8.01 -17.88
CA LEU A 21 4.18 -7.67 -16.47
C LEU A 21 5.24 -8.54 -15.79
N ARG A 22 5.33 -9.83 -16.13
CA ARG A 22 6.34 -10.75 -15.59
C ARG A 22 7.74 -10.45 -16.13
N SER A 23 7.84 -10.18 -17.43
CA SER A 23 9.13 -9.86 -18.08
C SER A 23 9.82 -8.60 -17.53
N ARG A 24 9.04 -7.71 -16.90
CA ARG A 24 9.52 -6.44 -16.33
C ARG A 24 9.73 -6.49 -14.81
N ARG A 25 9.41 -7.62 -14.15
CA ARG A 25 9.66 -7.80 -12.73
C ARG A 25 11.01 -8.50 -12.51
N PRO A 26 11.71 -8.20 -11.40
CA PRO A 26 12.77 -9.07 -10.88
C PRO A 26 12.26 -10.50 -10.66
N SER A 27 13.17 -11.43 -10.32
CA SER A 27 12.88 -12.83 -9.98
C SER A 27 11.58 -12.99 -9.20
N GLU A 28 10.68 -13.85 -9.69
CA GLU A 28 9.45 -14.19 -8.95
C GLU A 28 9.85 -14.84 -7.63
N VAL A 29 9.47 -14.20 -6.52
CA VAL A 29 9.59 -14.81 -5.19
C VAL A 29 8.35 -15.67 -4.90
N PRO A 30 8.50 -16.83 -4.24
CA PRO A 30 7.36 -17.60 -3.79
C PRO A 30 6.49 -16.76 -2.85
N LEU A 31 5.19 -16.63 -3.19
CA LEU A 31 4.23 -15.95 -2.32
C LEU A 31 4.10 -16.77 -1.02
N SER A 32 4.46 -16.16 0.10
CA SER A 32 4.37 -16.75 1.43
C SER A 32 3.71 -15.79 2.40
N VAL A 33 3.05 -16.36 3.42
CA VAL A 33 2.42 -15.62 4.52
C VAL A 33 3.27 -15.81 5.76
N ILE A 34 3.74 -14.70 6.33
CA ILE A 34 4.53 -14.70 7.57
C ILE A 34 3.65 -14.09 8.67
N PRO A 35 3.34 -14.82 9.76
CA PRO A 35 2.57 -14.27 10.87
C PRO A 35 3.25 -13.02 11.46
N GLY A 36 2.46 -11.97 11.69
CA GLY A 36 2.88 -10.72 12.30
C GLY A 36 2.23 -10.49 13.66
N LYS A 37 2.64 -9.42 14.33
CA LYS A 37 2.05 -8.98 15.60
C LYS A 37 1.41 -7.60 15.41
N PRO A 38 0.36 -7.26 16.20
CA PRO A 38 -0.17 -5.91 16.21
C PRO A 38 0.93 -4.86 16.48
N VAL A 39 0.95 -3.82 15.67
CA VAL A 39 1.93 -2.72 15.78
C VAL A 39 1.56 -1.83 16.96
N LYS A 40 2.49 -1.66 17.91
CA LYS A 40 2.27 -0.87 19.14
C LYS A 40 2.55 0.62 18.98
N ASP A 41 3.59 0.99 18.23
CA ASP A 41 3.92 2.38 17.89
C ASP A 41 3.95 2.50 16.37
N PRO A 42 2.82 2.86 15.73
CA PRO A 42 2.76 2.99 14.28
C PRO A 42 3.68 4.11 13.78
N PHE A 43 4.40 3.83 12.70
CA PHE A 43 5.37 4.77 12.15
C PHE A 43 4.74 5.72 11.14
N PHE A 44 4.49 6.95 11.59
CA PHE A 44 4.02 8.06 10.74
C PHE A 44 5.21 8.92 10.30
N GLN A 45 5.31 9.21 9.00
CA GLN A 45 6.37 10.04 8.42
C GLN A 45 6.00 11.53 8.44
N GLU A 46 5.42 11.97 9.55
CA GLU A 46 4.92 13.34 9.72
C GLU A 46 5.23 13.82 11.15
N SER A 47 5.60 15.10 11.25
CA SER A 47 5.83 15.79 12.53
C SER A 47 5.02 17.08 12.56
N PRO A 48 4.19 17.31 13.61
CA PRO A 48 3.99 16.44 14.78
C PRO A 48 3.27 15.13 14.42
N LYS A 49 3.44 14.09 15.25
CA LYS A 49 2.78 12.79 15.05
C LYS A 49 1.25 13.00 15.02
N PRO A 50 0.56 12.55 13.97
CA PRO A 50 -0.88 12.70 13.87
C PRO A 50 -1.57 11.77 14.87
N THR A 51 -2.60 12.28 15.56
CA THR A 51 -3.30 11.53 16.62
C THR A 51 -4.71 11.12 16.24
N PHE A 52 -5.39 11.88 15.38
CA PHE A 52 -6.79 11.66 15.03
C PHE A 52 -7.12 12.15 13.62
N SER A 53 -8.11 11.51 13.00
CA SER A 53 -8.74 11.96 11.76
C SER A 53 -10.25 11.87 11.88
N GLU A 54 -10.92 13.02 11.80
CA GLU A 54 -12.39 13.09 11.74
C GLU A 54 -12.92 12.33 10.52
N ALA A 55 -12.26 12.48 9.36
CA ALA A 55 -12.64 11.80 8.13
C ALA A 55 -12.55 10.26 8.23
N MET A 56 -11.59 9.72 8.98
CA MET A 56 -11.53 8.26 9.21
C MET A 56 -12.58 7.82 10.23
N ALA A 57 -12.85 8.64 11.24
CA ALA A 57 -13.81 8.36 12.30
C ALA A 57 -15.27 8.55 11.87
N SER A 58 -15.53 9.33 10.81
CA SER A 58 -16.88 9.59 10.29
C SER A 58 -17.47 8.43 9.48
N CYS A 59 -16.73 7.33 9.31
CA CYS A 59 -17.24 6.14 8.65
C CYS A 59 -18.44 5.58 9.43
N PRO A 60 -19.59 5.32 8.76
CA PRO A 60 -20.71 4.65 9.40
C PRO A 60 -20.27 3.33 10.04
N LYS A 61 -20.64 3.15 11.31
CA LYS A 61 -20.30 2.00 12.13
C LYS A 61 -21.58 1.50 12.81
N GLU A 62 -21.80 0.20 12.75
CA GLU A 62 -22.94 -0.43 13.43
C GLU A 62 -22.68 -0.43 14.94
N ASP A 63 -23.72 -0.15 15.71
CA ASP A 63 -23.65 -0.24 17.16
C ASP A 63 -23.80 -1.70 17.60
N ILE A 64 -22.66 -2.32 17.92
CA ILE A 64 -22.58 -3.74 18.28
C ILE A 64 -22.14 -3.86 19.74
N PRO A 65 -22.95 -4.48 20.61
CA PRO A 65 -22.54 -4.79 21.98
C PRO A 65 -21.25 -5.61 21.99
N ASN A 66 -20.31 -5.28 22.89
CA ASN A 66 -19.02 -5.96 23.01
C ASN A 66 -18.19 -5.97 21.72
N PHE A 67 -18.36 -4.95 20.85
CA PHE A 67 -17.68 -4.84 19.56
C PHE A 67 -16.18 -5.17 19.62
N LYS A 68 -15.45 -4.63 20.60
CA LYS A 68 -14.00 -4.82 20.73
C LYS A 68 -13.60 -6.26 21.05
N GLU A 69 -14.44 -7.02 21.77
CA GLU A 69 -14.19 -8.43 22.08
C GLU A 69 -14.51 -9.35 20.90
N LEU A 70 -15.50 -8.93 20.10
CA LEU A 70 -15.91 -9.64 18.88
C LEU A 70 -15.03 -9.29 17.68
N LEU A 71 -14.30 -8.18 17.70
CA LEU A 71 -13.40 -7.78 16.64
C LEU A 71 -12.16 -8.67 16.64
N GLN A 72 -11.93 -9.35 15.52
CA GLN A 72 -10.72 -10.11 15.27
C GLN A 72 -9.75 -9.26 14.47
N GLU A 73 -8.51 -9.25 14.93
CA GLU A 73 -7.39 -8.60 14.28
C GLU A 73 -6.33 -9.62 13.92
N GLU A 74 -5.91 -9.59 12.66
CA GLU A 74 -4.80 -10.40 12.15
C GLU A 74 -3.77 -9.47 11.51
N ASN A 75 -2.51 -9.66 11.88
CA ASN A 75 -1.38 -8.96 11.27
C ASN A 75 -0.47 -10.01 10.64
N PHE A 76 -0.05 -9.81 9.41
CA PHE A 76 0.88 -10.70 8.72
C PHE A 76 1.63 -9.96 7.62
N TYR A 77 2.66 -10.60 7.09
CA TYR A 77 3.42 -10.11 5.95
C TYR A 77 3.24 -11.06 4.77
N LEU A 78 3.09 -10.48 3.58
CA LEU A 78 3.14 -11.21 2.32
C LEU A 78 4.48 -10.98 1.64
N THR A 79 5.16 -12.05 1.25
CA THR A 79 6.38 -11.95 0.45
C THR A 79 6.01 -11.71 -1.02
N THR A 80 6.30 -10.51 -1.53
CA THR A 80 5.86 -10.05 -2.87
C THR A 80 7.01 -9.79 -3.85
N GLU A 81 8.22 -9.53 -3.35
CA GLU A 81 9.46 -9.35 -4.11
C GLU A 81 10.66 -9.64 -3.19
N GLU A 82 11.87 -9.66 -3.76
CA GLU A 82 13.10 -9.78 -2.97
C GLU A 82 13.41 -8.49 -2.19
N GLY A 83 14.12 -8.64 -1.07
CA GLY A 83 14.59 -7.53 -0.24
C GLY A 83 13.56 -7.01 0.77
N GLY A 84 14.00 -6.08 1.63
CA GLY A 84 13.19 -5.61 2.76
C GLY A 84 11.89 -4.91 2.37
N GLN A 85 11.85 -4.26 1.21
CA GLN A 85 10.60 -3.70 0.69
C GLN A 85 9.63 -4.78 0.26
N GLY A 86 10.06 -5.99 -0.08
CA GLY A 86 9.16 -7.02 -0.59
C GLY A 86 8.27 -7.71 0.42
N LEU A 87 8.51 -7.48 1.70
CA LEU A 87 7.61 -7.88 2.77
C LEU A 87 6.49 -6.84 2.88
N LEU A 88 5.30 -7.18 2.38
CA LEU A 88 4.11 -6.34 2.43
C LEU A 88 3.38 -6.57 3.76
N PRO A 89 3.35 -5.59 4.69
CA PRO A 89 2.59 -5.69 5.93
C PRO A 89 1.10 -5.54 5.66
N VAL A 90 0.30 -6.39 6.30
CA VAL A 90 -1.14 -6.47 6.14
C VAL A 90 -1.81 -6.50 7.51
N LEU A 91 -2.78 -5.61 7.69
CA LEU A 91 -3.68 -5.57 8.84
C LEU A 91 -5.09 -5.97 8.35
N VAL A 92 -5.68 -6.99 8.97
CA VAL A 92 -7.05 -7.44 8.68
C VAL A 92 -7.90 -7.27 9.93
N LEU A 93 -9.03 -6.57 9.79
CA LEU A 93 -10.07 -6.49 10.81
C LEU A 93 -11.36 -7.13 10.29
N ARG A 94 -11.96 -7.99 11.10
CA ARG A 94 -13.25 -8.64 10.83
C ARG A 94 -13.97 -9.00 12.11
N MET A 95 -15.28 -9.18 12.05
CA MET A 95 -16.03 -9.72 13.20
C MET A 95 -15.80 -11.23 13.33
N LYS A 96 -15.67 -11.69 14.59
CA LYS A 96 -15.68 -13.09 15.00
C LYS A 96 -17.03 -13.69 14.65
N GLU A 97 -16.99 -14.88 14.07
CA GLU A 97 -18.19 -15.59 13.65
C GLU A 97 -18.15 -17.03 14.17
N SER A 98 -19.32 -17.57 14.46
CA SER A 98 -19.53 -18.99 14.74
C SER A 98 -19.54 -19.83 13.46
N GLU A 99 -19.95 -19.25 12.33
CA GLU A 99 -20.10 -19.92 11.04
C GLU A 99 -19.09 -19.39 10.01
N LYS A 100 -18.52 -20.28 9.19
CA LYS A 100 -17.59 -19.91 8.12
C LYS A 100 -18.36 -19.44 6.88
N LYS A 101 -18.80 -18.18 6.85
CA LYS A 101 -19.46 -17.57 5.69
C LYS A 101 -18.45 -16.81 4.81
N ARG A 102 -18.64 -16.87 3.49
CA ARG A 102 -17.90 -16.01 2.55
C ARG A 102 -18.38 -14.57 2.70
N ARG A 103 -17.43 -13.64 2.72
CA ARG A 103 -17.68 -12.20 2.87
C ARG A 103 -16.93 -11.42 1.79
N PRO A 104 -17.45 -10.27 1.37
CA PRO A 104 -16.69 -9.33 0.56
C PRO A 104 -15.47 -8.82 1.36
N THR A 105 -14.32 -8.80 0.70
CA THR A 105 -13.08 -8.22 1.24
C THR A 105 -12.86 -6.86 0.59
N ILE A 106 -12.56 -5.85 1.41
CA ILE A 106 -12.24 -4.51 0.94
C ILE A 106 -10.82 -4.18 1.38
N VAL A 107 -9.98 -3.80 0.42
CA VAL A 107 -8.58 -3.41 0.65
C VAL A 107 -8.47 -1.90 0.58
N PHE A 108 -7.97 -1.30 1.65
CA PHE A 108 -7.75 0.13 1.79
C PHE A 108 -6.26 0.47 1.67
N LEU A 109 -5.98 1.56 0.99
CA LEU A 109 -4.66 2.18 0.94
C LEU A 109 -4.70 3.44 1.81
N HIS A 110 -3.67 3.63 2.62
CA HIS A 110 -3.52 4.83 3.43
C HIS A 110 -3.00 6.01 2.59
N SER A 111 -3.20 7.24 3.05
CA SER A 111 -2.63 8.44 2.44
C SER A 111 -1.12 8.53 2.65
N THR A 112 -0.46 9.42 1.92
CA THR A 112 0.97 9.74 2.05
C THR A 112 1.35 10.06 3.50
N ASN A 113 2.56 9.66 3.89
CA ASN A 113 3.16 9.84 5.23
C ASN A 113 2.41 9.15 6.40
N LYS A 114 1.33 8.41 6.11
CA LYS A 114 0.63 7.57 7.10
C LYS A 114 1.06 6.10 6.98
N CYS A 115 0.36 5.23 7.70
CA CYS A 115 0.49 3.78 7.65
C CYS A 115 -0.88 3.10 7.74
N LYS A 116 -0.94 1.78 7.58
CA LYS A 116 -2.16 0.98 7.64
C LYS A 116 -2.94 1.13 8.96
N GLU A 117 -2.25 1.36 10.08
CA GLU A 117 -2.91 1.59 11.39
C GLU A 117 -3.71 2.90 11.44
N TRP A 118 -3.36 3.90 10.61
CA TRP A 118 -4.11 5.14 10.50
C TRP A 118 -5.57 4.90 10.07
N LEU A 119 -5.79 3.84 9.30
CA LEU A 119 -7.10 3.48 8.77
C LEU A 119 -7.95 2.70 9.76
N ARG A 120 -7.46 2.41 10.98
CA ARG A 120 -8.18 1.56 11.95
C ARG A 120 -9.63 1.99 12.18
N PRO A 121 -9.99 3.27 12.39
CA PRO A 121 -11.39 3.67 12.56
C PRO A 121 -12.27 3.30 11.35
N LEU A 122 -11.73 3.48 10.13
CA LEU A 122 -12.38 3.12 8.88
C LEU A 122 -12.56 1.60 8.77
N LEU A 123 -11.50 0.83 9.06
CA LEU A 123 -11.54 -0.63 9.04
C LEU A 123 -12.57 -1.19 10.03
N GLU A 124 -12.65 -0.62 11.24
CA GLU A 124 -13.65 -1.02 12.24
C GLU A 124 -15.08 -0.76 11.75
N GLY A 125 -15.34 0.38 11.10
CA GLY A 125 -16.66 0.69 10.54
C GLY A 125 -17.06 -0.27 9.42
N TYR A 126 -16.12 -0.72 8.58
CA TYR A 126 -16.39 -1.76 7.59
C TYR A 126 -16.56 -3.15 8.22
N ALA A 127 -15.71 -3.51 9.18
CA ALA A 127 -15.83 -4.78 9.90
C ALA A 127 -17.18 -4.90 10.61
N SER A 128 -17.65 -3.84 11.28
CA SER A 128 -18.96 -3.84 11.96
C SER A 128 -20.13 -4.10 11.00
N ARG A 129 -19.98 -3.74 9.72
CA ARG A 129 -20.99 -3.97 8.66
C ARG A 129 -20.84 -5.33 7.97
N GLY A 130 -20.02 -6.23 8.50
CA GLY A 130 -19.85 -7.60 8.00
C GLY A 130 -18.82 -7.78 6.88
N TYR A 131 -18.00 -6.76 6.60
CA TYR A 131 -16.91 -6.88 5.62
C TYR A 131 -15.65 -7.46 6.27
N ILE A 132 -14.78 -8.05 5.44
CA ILE A 132 -13.37 -8.26 5.82
C ILE A 132 -12.61 -7.01 5.37
N ALA A 133 -12.22 -6.17 6.33
CA ALA A 133 -11.53 -4.92 6.07
C ALA A 133 -10.02 -5.13 6.16
N VAL A 134 -9.30 -4.75 5.12
CA VAL A 134 -7.85 -4.97 4.99
C VAL A 134 -7.16 -3.64 4.75
N ALA A 135 -6.06 -3.36 5.45
CA ALA A 135 -5.15 -2.26 5.13
C ALA A 135 -3.73 -2.79 4.94
N ILE A 136 -2.99 -2.15 4.03
CA ILE A 136 -1.60 -2.51 3.73
C ILE A 136 -0.70 -1.29 3.78
N ASP A 137 0.56 -1.49 4.14
CA ASP A 137 1.57 -0.43 4.03
C ASP A 137 2.13 -0.38 2.61
N SER A 138 1.98 0.78 1.97
CA SER A 138 2.60 1.06 0.67
C SER A 138 4.13 1.07 0.80
N ARG A 139 4.85 0.97 -0.33
CA ARG A 139 6.32 1.01 -0.31
C ARG A 139 6.80 2.26 0.43
N TYR A 140 7.87 2.10 1.20
CA TYR A 140 8.54 3.17 1.93
C TYR A 140 7.67 3.89 2.98
N HIS A 141 6.57 3.26 3.42
CA HIS A 141 5.66 3.76 4.46
C HIS A 141 5.45 2.74 5.58
N GLY A 142 4.97 3.21 6.73
CA GLY A 142 4.63 2.36 7.88
C GLY A 142 5.78 1.43 8.28
N GLU A 143 5.50 0.13 8.40
CA GLU A 143 6.53 -0.86 8.74
C GLU A 143 7.58 -1.07 7.64
N ARG A 144 7.36 -0.54 6.43
CA ARG A 144 8.32 -0.57 5.31
C ARG A 144 9.20 0.67 5.25
N ALA A 145 9.03 1.63 6.16
CA ALA A 145 9.87 2.81 6.27
C ALA A 145 10.95 2.62 7.35
N THR A 146 12.13 3.22 7.15
CA THR A 146 13.26 3.14 8.10
C THR A 146 13.53 4.47 8.81
N SER A 147 13.04 5.57 8.24
CA SER A 147 13.17 6.95 8.75
C SER A 147 11.98 7.82 8.33
N ILE A 148 11.86 8.99 8.97
CA ILE A 148 10.80 9.97 8.64
C ILE A 148 10.90 10.46 7.18
N THR A 149 12.11 10.42 6.60
CA THR A 149 12.37 10.88 5.23
C THR A 149 12.34 9.76 4.19
N THR A 150 12.23 8.48 4.56
CA THR A 150 12.34 7.34 3.64
C THR A 150 11.60 7.53 2.31
N TYR A 151 10.32 7.93 2.37
CA TYR A 151 9.51 8.11 1.17
C TYR A 151 9.99 9.30 0.32
N ARG A 152 10.40 10.39 0.97
CA ARG A 152 10.95 11.58 0.30
C ARG A 152 12.28 11.24 -0.39
N ASP A 153 13.16 10.56 0.32
CA ASP A 153 14.50 10.22 -0.17
C ASP A 153 14.42 9.32 -1.42
N VAL A 154 13.52 8.33 -1.40
CA VAL A 154 13.30 7.47 -2.58
C VAL A 154 12.52 8.18 -3.68
N SER A 155 11.71 9.20 -3.39
CA SER A 155 11.05 9.99 -4.44
C SER A 155 12.04 10.88 -5.21
N ILE A 156 13.15 11.28 -4.58
CA ILE A 156 14.21 12.08 -5.22
C ILE A 156 15.08 11.23 -6.16
N LEU A 157 15.31 9.95 -5.82
CA LEU A 157 16.20 9.07 -6.59
C LEU A 157 15.77 8.83 -8.05
N PRO A 158 14.49 8.62 -8.41
CA PRO A 158 14.02 8.54 -9.79
C PRO A 158 14.26 9.84 -10.55
N PHE A 159 14.06 11.00 -9.92
CA PHE A 159 14.36 12.29 -10.54
C PHE A 159 15.85 12.45 -10.78
N ALA A 160 16.70 12.12 -9.80
CA ALA A 160 18.15 12.16 -9.96
C ALA A 160 18.65 11.14 -11.01
N TYR A 161 18.05 9.94 -11.07
CA TYR A 161 18.39 8.92 -12.05
C TYR A 161 17.99 9.31 -13.47
N VAL A 162 16.78 9.87 -13.65
CA VAL A 162 16.36 10.49 -14.91
C VAL A 162 17.29 11.65 -15.26
N TYR A 163 17.69 12.48 -14.29
CA TYR A 163 18.59 13.61 -14.51
C TYR A 163 20.00 13.17 -14.95
N ILE A 164 20.55 12.10 -14.35
CA ILE A 164 21.83 11.51 -14.75
C ILE A 164 21.71 10.88 -16.15
N GLN A 165 20.63 10.14 -16.43
CA GLN A 165 20.39 9.59 -17.77
C GLN A 165 20.22 10.69 -18.83
N LEU A 166 19.54 11.79 -18.51
CA LEU A 166 19.41 12.94 -19.42
C LEU A 166 20.75 13.68 -19.61
N ALA A 167 21.53 13.84 -18.54
CA ALA A 167 22.86 14.47 -18.61
C ALA A 167 23.87 13.63 -19.40
N ASP A 168 23.75 12.30 -19.38
CA ASP A 168 24.57 11.39 -20.19
C ASP A 168 24.14 11.35 -21.67
N ILE A 169 22.85 11.61 -21.96
CA ILE A 169 22.29 11.63 -23.32
C ILE A 169 22.53 12.99 -24.00
N GLU A 170 22.45 14.10 -23.28
CA GLU A 170 22.67 15.44 -23.82
C GLU A 170 23.94 16.07 -23.24
N LYS A 171 25.05 15.97 -23.98
CA LYS A 171 26.33 16.64 -23.67
C LYS A 171 26.27 18.18 -23.59
N ASN A 172 25.10 18.82 -23.63
CA ASN A 172 24.96 20.28 -23.74
C ASN A 172 23.71 20.89 -23.06
N PHE A 173 23.09 20.22 -22.08
CA PHE A 173 22.01 20.89 -21.32
C PHE A 173 22.59 21.79 -20.21
N PRO A 174 22.25 23.10 -20.14
CA PRO A 174 22.86 24.01 -19.18
C PRO A 174 22.32 23.75 -17.77
N LEU A 175 23.11 23.00 -16.99
CA LEU A 175 22.90 22.63 -15.58
C LEU A 175 22.42 23.78 -14.67
N GLN A 176 22.79 25.01 -15.01
CA GLN A 176 22.56 26.19 -14.18
C GLN A 176 21.08 26.64 -14.15
N MET A 177 20.32 26.41 -15.23
CA MET A 177 18.95 26.91 -15.36
C MET A 177 17.94 26.06 -14.58
N LEU A 178 18.14 24.74 -14.54
CA LEU A 178 17.28 23.80 -13.82
C LEU A 178 17.54 23.80 -12.31
N MET A 179 18.80 23.98 -11.87
CA MET A 179 19.11 24.10 -10.43
C MET A 179 18.50 25.36 -9.81
N GLN A 180 18.46 26.48 -10.55
CA GLN A 180 17.73 27.68 -10.11
C GLN A 180 16.23 27.42 -9.97
N GLN A 181 15.64 26.68 -10.92
CA GLN A 181 14.20 26.41 -10.89
C GLN A 181 13.80 25.42 -9.79
N TRP A 182 14.64 24.43 -9.49
CA TRP A 182 14.45 23.53 -8.34
C TRP A 182 14.60 24.26 -7.00
N ALA A 183 15.60 25.13 -6.87
CA ALA A 183 15.80 25.93 -5.65
C ALA A 183 14.62 26.90 -5.41
N ILE A 184 14.04 27.47 -6.46
CA ILE A 184 12.87 28.36 -6.36
C ILE A 184 11.59 27.60 -5.94
N GLN A 185 11.46 26.33 -6.29
CA GLN A 185 10.25 25.54 -5.98
C GLN A 185 10.31 24.79 -4.64
N ASN A 186 11.48 24.72 -4.00
CA ASN A 186 11.70 23.94 -2.78
C ASN A 186 12.30 24.79 -1.63
N LEU A 187 12.28 26.11 -1.75
CA LEU A 187 12.47 27.08 -0.67
C LEU A 187 11.12 27.57 -0.14
#